data_AF-A0A4V1SRT0-F1
#
_entry.id   AF-A0A4V1SRT0-F1
#
_cell.length_a   1.000
_cell.length_b   1.000
_cell.length_c   1.000
_cell.angle_alpha   90.00
_cell.angle_beta   90.00
_cell.angle_gamma   90.00
#
_symmetry.space_group_name_H-M   'P 1'
#
loop_
_entity.id
_entity.type
_entity.pdbx_description
1 polymer ?
#
loop_
_entity_poly.entity_id
_entity_poly.type
_entity_poly.pdbx_seq_one_letter_code
_entity_poly.pdbx_strand_id
1 'polypeptide(L)' 'PEQRSLILAAYLNGESREELAARLGHPTGTIKSWLHRGLARLKGCLDG' A
#
# COMPACT_ATOMS: atom_id res chain seq x y z
N PRO A 1 -7.68 8.92 -1.25
CA PRO A 1 -7.01 8.84 -2.58
C PRO A 1 -5.64 8.15 -2.51
N GLU A 2 -4.79 8.53 -1.55
CA GLU A 2 -3.41 8.02 -1.38
C GLU A 2 -3.31 6.50 -1.18
N GLN A 3 -4.23 5.91 -0.42
CA GLN A 3 -4.14 4.49 -0.08
C GLN A 3 -4.36 3.58 -1.30
N ARG A 4 -5.22 4.00 -2.24
CA ARG A 4 -5.44 3.30 -3.51
C ARG A 4 -4.18 3.36 -4.38
N SER A 5 -3.62 4.55 -4.57
CA SER A 5 -2.40 4.71 -5.38
C SER A 5 -1.22 3.94 -4.79
N LEU A 6 -1.11 3.86 -3.46
CA LEU A 6 -0.08 3.07 -2.79
C LEU A 6 -0.22 1.57 -3.07
N ILE A 7 -1.44 1.04 -3.02
CA ILE A 7 -1.71 -0.38 -3.32
C ILE A 7 -1.43 -0.68 -4.80
N LEU A 8 -1.88 0.18 -5.72
CA LEU A 8 -1.63 0.00 -7.15
C LEU A 8 -0.13 0.05 -7.45
N ALA A 9 0.59 1.01 -6.87
CA ALA A 9 2.04 1.11 -7.00
C ALA A 9 2.76 -0.16 -6.52
N ALA A 10 2.39 -0.67 -5.35
CA ALA A 10 3.03 -1.85 -4.78
C ALA A 10 2.69 -3.17 -5.51
N TYR A 11 1.44 -3.35 -5.95
CA TYR A 11 0.94 -4.63 -6.43
C TYR A 11 0.69 -4.71 -7.94
N LEU A 12 0.50 -3.58 -8.62
CA LEU A 12 0.38 -3.54 -10.08
C LEU A 12 1.64 -3.00 -10.76
N ASN A 13 2.25 -1.95 -10.20
CA ASN A 13 3.46 -1.35 -10.80
C ASN A 13 4.75 -2.00 -10.30
N GLY A 14 4.68 -2.84 -9.26
CA GLY A 14 5.83 -3.56 -8.71
C GLY A 14 6.80 -2.70 -7.88
N GLU A 15 6.41 -1.49 -7.48
CA GLU A 15 7.24 -0.64 -6.62
C GLU A 15 7.48 -1.33 -5.26
N SER A 16 8.75 -1.40 -4.86
CA SER A 16 9.14 -1.93 -3.56
C SER A 16 8.67 -1.02 -2.42
N ARG A 17 8.64 -1.56 -1.19
CA ARG A 17 8.16 -0.80 -0.03
C ARG A 17 9.16 0.29 0.34
N GLU A 18 10.43 0.03 0.05
CA GLU A 18 11.58 0.90 0.23
C GLU A 18 11.56 2.07 -0.78
N GLU A 19 11.25 1.81 -2.06
CA GLU A 19 11.05 2.87 -3.06
C GLU A 19 9.85 3.75 -2.71
N LEU A 20 8.75 3.15 -2.28
CA LEU A 20 7.56 3.88 -1.81
C LEU A 20 7.86 4.73 -0.57
N ALA A 21 8.63 4.19 0.37
CA ALA A 21 9.08 4.91 1.55
C ALA A 21 9.92 6.14 1.20
N ALA A 22 10.89 5.97 0.29
CA ALA A 22 11.73 7.06 -0.20
C ALA A 22 10.93 8.11 -0.97
N ARG A 23 10.04 7.68 -1.88
CA ARG A 23 9.21 8.57 -2.71
C ARG A 23 8.21 9.39 -1.90
N LEU A 24 7.66 8.79 -0.84
CA LEU A 24 6.62 9.42 -0.01
C LEU A 24 7.17 10.06 1.28
N GLY A 25 8.47 9.92 1.57
CA GLY A 25 9.09 10.50 2.75
C GLY A 25 8.63 9.87 4.07
N HIS A 26 8.22 8.61 4.05
CA HIS A 26 7.73 7.88 5.23
C HIS A 26 8.56 6.63 5.52
N PRO A 27 8.67 6.20 6.78
CA PRO A 27 9.35 4.94 7.09
C PRO A 27 8.72 3.74 6.39
N THR A 28 9.53 2.78 5.96
CA THR A 28 9.06 1.53 5.33
C THR A 28 8.03 0.78 6.20
N GLY A 29 8.14 0.86 7.53
CA GLY A 29 7.15 0.29 8.46
C GLY A 29 5.76 0.93 8.34
N THR A 30 5.70 2.25 8.09
CA THR A 30 4.45 2.98 7.84
C THR A 30 3.83 2.53 6.53
N ILE A 31 4.64 2.42 5.47
CA ILE A 31 4.20 1.91 4.16
C ILE A 31 3.61 0.49 4.29
N LYS A 32 4.32 -0.42 4.96
CA LYS A 32 3.86 -1.79 5.21
C LYS A 32 2.51 -1.81 5.96
N SER A 33 2.38 -0.96 6.98
CA SER A 33 1.14 -0.84 7.77
C SER A 33 -0.04 -0.31 6.96
N TRP A 34 0.19 0.67 6.08
CA TRP A 34 -0.83 1.22 5.19
C TRP A 34 -1.30 0.22 4.14
N LEU A 35 -0.36 -0.53 3.54
CA LEU A 35 -0.66 -1.60 2.60
C LEU A 35 -1.47 -2.72 3.25
N HIS A 36 -1.07 -3.18 4.44
CA HIS A 36 -1.80 -4.22 5.17
C HIS A 36 -3.24 -3.80 5.46
N ARG A 37 -3.46 -2.61 6.01
CA ARG A 37 -4.82 -2.10 6.29
C ARG A 37 -5.65 -1.91 5.01
N GLY A 38 -5.01 -1.44 3.94
CA GLY A 38 -5.65 -1.25 2.65
C GLY A 38 -6.14 -2.56 2.04
N LEU A 39 -5.29 -3.59 2.06
CA LEU A 39 -5.65 -4.94 1.60
C LEU A 39 -6.72 -5.59 2.47
N ALA A 40 -6.65 -5.45 3.80
CA ALA A 40 -7.67 -5.98 4.70
C ALA A 40 -9.06 -5.40 4.38
N ARG A 41 -9.12 -4.09 4.09
CA ARG A 41 -10.36 -3.44 3.65
C ARG A 41 -10.85 -3.96 2.31
N LEU A 42 -9.96 -4.14 1.33
CA LEU A 42 -10.33 -4.69 0.02
C LEU A 42 -10.86 -6.13 0.14
N LYS A 43 -10.19 -6.95 0.96
CA LYS A 43 -10.64 -8.32 1.24
C LYS A 43 -12.06 -8.33 1.82
N GLY A 44 -12.34 -7.47 2.80
CA GLY A 44 -13.69 -7.35 3.36
C GLY A 44 -14.77 -6.91 2.34
N CYS A 45 -14.39 -6.27 1.23
CA CYS A 45 -15.32 -5.96 0.13
C CYS A 45 -15.53 -7.11 -0.84
N LEU A 46 -14.62 -8.08 -0.90
CA LEU A 46 -14.67 -9.24 -1.80
C LEU A 46 -15.27 -10.47 -1.12
N ASP A 47 -15.19 -10.56 0.21
CA ASP A 47 -15.76 -11.63 1.03
C ASP A 47 -17.28 -11.46 1.27
N GLY A 48 -17.99 -10.70 0.41
CA GLY A 48 -19.43 -10.39 0.51
C GLY A 48 -20.32 -11.32 -0.30
#